data_AF-A0A7J5EUE7-F1
#
_entry.id   AF-A0A7J5EUE7-F1
#
_cell.length_a   1.000
_cell.length_b   1.000
_cell.length_c   1.000
_cell.angle_alpha   90.00
_cell.angle_beta   90.00
_cell.angle_gamma   90.00
#
_symmetry.space_group_name_H-M   'P 1'
#
loop_
_entity.id
_entity.type
_entity.pdbx_description
1 polymer ?
#
loop_
_entity_poly.entity_id
_entity_poly.type
_entity_poly.pdbx_seq_one_letter_code
_entity_poly.pdbx_strand_id
1 'polypeptide(L)'
;MRVIALVAATFLAGAVSCRFPELPPLDELDGGADAAPVACVDTGPDTPDPTCPADRPLCVDGTCGGQCASDPDCSGRPPSESVCHGASGACVACDEDDVQAQPGTNEDDCSNPTSAVCDSVTHTCRACAEHSECFSGVCDAGVCVEQANVIYLTPVAGGGTDGGINDCLTPSTGCVTLHHAIGRLTATRKYILFKASATPYPARNNTDRADFNGVTAHVIGYGAEVNRNGAGLIIEIRGGANVTIEGLTIANAGGTSGTGILVVDSRLELRKATVRDNGNFGLEAISNSSLHISQSRFTNNEGGAIRVDSTQFVIVNNIIAGNGDVNNSTVGGVSLYSLAANNVFEFNTVAANAAAGTNSDGVDCTSPLVARNNIIVGSAGGTHVRGNCNYVNTLFGPDNGVAGTGNMTVSDLATFMFAADFHIGAGSVAAGKADSTGLAEATLVDIDGDARTPNGSTVDVGADEIP
;
A
#
# COMPACT_ATOMS: atom_id res chain seq x y z
N MET A 1 -16.16 2.97 -39.58
CA MET A 1 -17.59 3.37 -39.52
C MET A 1 -18.30 2.43 -38.56
N ARG A 2 -18.47 2.83 -37.29
CA ARG A 2 -19.26 2.09 -36.30
C ARG A 2 -20.44 2.99 -35.93
N VAL A 3 -21.65 2.44 -36.12
CA VAL A 3 -22.92 3.10 -35.86
C VAL A 3 -23.17 3.03 -34.35
N ILE A 4 -23.22 4.19 -33.69
CA ILE A 4 -23.65 4.32 -32.30
C ILE A 4 -25.17 4.41 -32.31
N ALA A 5 -25.84 3.39 -31.78
CA ALA A 5 -27.28 3.39 -31.57
C ALA A 5 -27.60 4.13 -30.27
N LEU A 6 -28.24 5.29 -30.40
CA LEU A 6 -28.75 6.11 -29.30
C LEU A 6 -30.04 5.46 -28.78
N VAL A 7 -30.00 4.88 -27.57
CA VAL A 7 -31.19 4.38 -26.87
C VAL A 7 -31.84 5.57 -26.15
N ALA A 8 -32.97 6.03 -26.68
CA ALA A 8 -33.81 7.03 -26.03
C ALA A 8 -34.67 6.33 -24.96
N ALA A 9 -34.36 6.56 -23.69
CA ALA A 9 -35.21 6.16 -22.58
C ALA A 9 -36.35 7.18 -22.41
N THR A 10 -37.54 6.79 -22.84
CA THR A 10 -38.79 7.52 -22.58
C THR A 10 -39.18 7.40 -21.11
N PHE A 11 -39.03 8.48 -20.34
CA PHE A 11 -39.60 8.60 -19.01
C PHE A 11 -41.11 8.83 -19.12
N LEU A 12 -41.91 7.82 -18.75
CA LEU A 12 -43.33 7.97 -18.46
C LEU A 12 -43.48 8.59 -17.06
N ALA A 13 -43.78 9.88 -17.01
CA ALA A 13 -44.19 10.57 -15.80
C ALA A 13 -45.61 10.12 -15.39
N GLY A 14 -45.68 9.07 -14.57
CA GLY A 14 -46.87 8.72 -13.82
C GLY A 14 -47.01 9.65 -12.62
N ALA A 15 -48.02 10.52 -12.62
CA ALA A 15 -48.34 11.38 -11.48
C ALA A 15 -48.83 10.53 -10.29
N VAL A 16 -47.92 10.19 -9.38
CA VAL A 16 -48.25 9.64 -8.07
C VAL A 16 -48.56 10.82 -7.15
N SER A 17 -49.84 10.96 -6.78
CA SER A 17 -50.31 11.93 -5.80
C SER A 17 -49.93 11.47 -4.39
N CYS A 18 -48.67 11.68 -3.99
CA CYS A 18 -48.25 11.57 -2.60
C CYS A 18 -48.89 12.72 -1.80
N ARG A 19 -49.93 12.41 -1.02
CA ARG A 19 -50.38 13.29 0.07
C ARG A 19 -49.31 13.27 1.14
N PHE A 20 -48.46 14.29 1.16
CA PHE A 20 -47.66 14.60 2.33
C PHE A 20 -48.62 15.07 3.45
N PRO A 21 -48.57 14.49 4.66
CA PRO A 21 -49.14 15.16 5.82
C PRO A 21 -48.42 16.49 5.98
N GLU A 22 -49.19 17.55 6.24
CA GLU A 22 -48.67 18.90 6.53
C GLU A 22 -47.53 18.80 7.55
N LEU A 23 -46.33 19.20 7.13
CA LEU A 23 -45.23 19.37 8.05
C LEU A 23 -45.61 20.48 9.03
N PRO A 24 -45.40 20.29 10.35
CA PRO A 24 -45.55 21.37 11.31
C PRO A 24 -44.63 22.55 10.91
N PRO A 25 -45.00 23.79 11.26
CA PRO A 25 -44.23 24.98 10.92
C PRO A 25 -42.76 24.83 11.36
N LEU A 26 -41.84 25.19 10.47
CA LEU A 26 -40.37 25.10 10.62
C LEU A 26 -39.78 26.03 11.71
N ASP A 27 -40.60 26.57 12.61
CA ASP A 27 -40.22 27.62 13.57
C ASP A 27 -39.86 27.10 14.98
N GLU A 28 -39.84 25.77 15.22
CA GLU A 28 -39.63 25.23 16.58
C GLU A 28 -38.49 24.21 16.73
N LEU A 29 -37.68 23.92 15.69
CA LEU A 29 -36.67 22.85 15.76
C LEU A 29 -35.22 23.30 15.98
N ASP A 30 -34.96 24.59 16.22
CA ASP A 30 -33.66 25.05 16.73
C ASP A 30 -33.76 25.55 18.19
N GLY A 31 -34.60 24.87 18.98
CA GLY A 31 -34.83 25.15 20.41
C GLY A 31 -33.62 24.89 21.33
N GLY A 32 -32.39 24.94 20.81
CA GLY A 32 -31.24 25.21 21.66
C GLY A 32 -31.43 26.60 22.23
N ALA A 33 -31.75 26.72 23.52
CA ALA A 33 -31.81 28.00 24.18
C ALA A 33 -30.52 28.76 23.86
N ASP A 34 -30.63 29.90 23.16
CA ASP A 34 -29.50 30.79 22.86
C ASP A 34 -28.67 30.91 24.14
N ALA A 35 -27.50 30.27 24.13
CA ALA A 35 -26.62 30.31 25.28
C ALA A 35 -26.37 31.79 25.57
N ALA A 36 -26.59 32.20 26.83
CA ALA A 36 -26.45 33.59 27.20
C ALA A 36 -25.06 34.08 26.72
N PRO A 37 -24.99 35.26 26.08
CA PRO A 37 -23.73 35.78 25.53
C PRO A 37 -22.63 35.74 26.60
N VAL A 38 -21.49 35.15 26.25
CA VAL A 38 -20.32 35.10 27.12
C VAL A 38 -19.75 36.50 27.20
N ALA A 39 -19.75 37.09 28.40
CA ALA A 39 -19.17 38.41 28.63
C ALA A 39 -17.64 38.31 28.66
N CYS A 40 -16.98 39.30 28.07
CA CYS A 40 -15.51 39.41 28.00
C CYS A 40 -15.06 40.80 28.43
N VAL A 41 -13.77 40.96 28.73
CA VAL A 41 -13.22 42.25 29.14
C VAL A 41 -12.67 42.95 27.91
N ASP A 42 -13.43 43.91 27.39
CA ASP A 42 -13.02 44.72 26.26
C ASP A 42 -11.75 45.53 26.63
N THR A 43 -10.60 45.10 26.09
CA THR A 43 -9.33 45.85 26.19
C THR A 43 -9.07 46.72 24.96
N GLY A 44 -10.01 46.75 24.02
CA GLY A 44 -9.94 47.43 22.74
C GLY A 44 -10.80 46.70 21.69
N PRO A 45 -11.19 47.40 20.60
CA PRO A 45 -11.93 46.77 19.51
C PRO A 45 -11.13 45.59 18.95
N ASP A 46 -11.78 44.42 18.91
CA ASP A 46 -11.27 43.18 18.33
C ASP A 46 -10.01 42.63 19.02
N THR A 47 -9.86 42.82 20.34
CA THR A 47 -8.75 42.20 21.07
C THR A 47 -9.01 40.72 21.39
N PRO A 48 -8.02 39.83 21.21
CA PRO A 48 -8.08 38.44 21.66
C PRO A 48 -8.40 38.37 23.17
N ASP A 49 -9.42 37.61 23.55
CA ASP A 49 -9.72 37.36 24.96
C ASP A 49 -9.76 35.84 25.20
N PRO A 50 -8.85 35.27 26.03
CA PRO A 50 -8.82 33.84 26.32
C PRO A 50 -10.04 33.37 27.13
N THR A 51 -10.89 34.27 27.63
CA THR A 51 -12.17 33.92 28.24
C THR A 51 -13.28 33.66 27.21
N CYS A 52 -13.09 34.09 25.96
CA CYS A 52 -14.02 33.79 24.89
C CYS A 52 -13.89 32.35 24.38
N PRO A 53 -14.99 31.71 23.95
CA PRO A 53 -14.93 30.38 23.37
C PRO A 53 -14.18 30.41 22.03
N ALA A 54 -13.58 29.28 21.65
CA ALA A 54 -12.69 29.19 20.51
C ALA A 54 -13.40 29.47 19.16
N ASP A 55 -14.70 29.21 19.07
CA ASP A 55 -15.52 29.49 17.89
C ASP A 55 -15.87 30.98 17.71
N ARG A 56 -15.64 31.81 18.74
CA ARG A 56 -15.88 33.27 18.74
C ARG A 56 -14.79 33.99 19.54
N PRO A 57 -13.54 33.97 19.06
CA PRO A 57 -12.38 34.22 19.90
C PRO A 57 -12.18 35.70 20.28
N LEU A 58 -12.85 36.62 19.59
CA LEU A 58 -12.68 38.06 19.80
C LEU A 58 -13.78 38.66 20.68
N CYS A 59 -13.37 39.57 21.57
CA CYS A 59 -14.27 40.37 22.38
C CYS A 59 -14.74 41.61 21.60
N VAL A 60 -16.05 41.71 21.36
CA VAL A 60 -16.67 42.84 20.65
C VAL A 60 -17.72 43.47 21.56
N ASP A 61 -17.51 44.73 21.95
CA ASP A 61 -18.40 45.49 22.84
C ASP A 61 -18.73 44.75 24.16
N GLY A 62 -17.72 44.07 24.73
CA GLY A 62 -17.85 43.29 25.98
C GLY A 62 -18.57 41.95 25.83
N THR A 63 -18.79 41.47 24.61
CA THR A 63 -19.38 40.15 24.32
C THR A 63 -18.50 39.35 23.35
N CYS A 64 -18.33 38.05 23.60
CA CYS A 64 -17.62 37.17 22.69
C CYS A 64 -18.44 36.94 21.41
N GLY A 65 -17.90 37.38 20.27
CA GLY A 65 -18.67 37.34 19.02
C GLY A 65 -17.88 37.56 17.73
N GLY A 66 -16.65 38.05 17.79
CA GLY A 66 -15.86 38.23 16.59
C GLY A 66 -15.15 36.94 16.15
N GLN A 67 -15.02 36.79 14.84
CA GLN A 67 -14.21 35.74 14.19
C GLN A 67 -12.76 36.19 14.12
N CYS A 68 -11.82 35.28 14.31
CA CYS A 68 -10.42 35.57 14.04
C CYS A 68 -10.23 35.84 12.53
N ALA A 69 -9.28 36.70 12.19
CA ALA A 69 -8.86 36.97 10.81
C ALA A 69 -7.40 36.55 10.55
N SER A 70 -6.62 36.31 11.61
CA SER A 70 -5.22 35.89 11.55
C SER A 70 -4.77 35.25 12.89
N ASP A 71 -3.68 34.49 12.91
CA ASP A 71 -3.20 33.82 14.14
C ASP A 71 -2.93 34.75 15.33
N PRO A 72 -2.48 36.01 15.15
CA PRO A 72 -2.41 36.98 16.23
C PRO A 72 -3.73 37.15 16.99
N ASP A 73 -4.88 36.93 16.34
CA ASP A 73 -6.21 37.01 16.95
C ASP A 73 -6.48 35.85 17.92
N CYS A 74 -5.69 34.78 17.83
CA CYS A 74 -5.70 33.62 18.72
C CYS A 74 -4.55 33.64 19.74
N SER A 75 -3.78 34.73 19.80
CA SER A 75 -2.64 34.83 20.72
C SER A 75 -3.06 34.75 22.20
N GLY A 76 -2.28 34.03 23.00
CA GLY A 76 -2.54 33.84 24.43
C GLY A 76 -3.49 32.68 24.78
N ARG A 77 -4.06 32.01 23.78
CA ARG A 77 -4.81 30.75 23.93
C ARG A 77 -3.89 29.55 24.17
N PRO A 78 -4.41 28.42 24.68
CA PRO A 78 -3.64 27.19 24.76
C PRO A 78 -3.20 26.71 23.36
N PRO A 79 -2.14 25.87 23.26
CA PRO A 79 -1.67 25.35 21.97
C PRO A 79 -2.70 24.58 21.15
N SER A 80 -3.81 24.14 21.75
CA SER A 80 -4.93 23.52 21.05
C SER A 80 -5.86 24.52 20.33
N GLU A 81 -5.60 25.83 20.47
CA GLU A 81 -6.45 26.92 19.99
C GLU A 81 -5.61 28.17 19.62
N SER A 82 -4.37 28.01 19.16
CA SER A 82 -3.46 29.13 18.90
C SER A 82 -3.49 29.67 17.46
N VAL A 83 -4.23 29.00 16.56
CA VAL A 83 -4.21 29.24 15.11
C VAL A 83 -5.57 29.73 14.65
N CYS A 84 -5.62 30.70 13.76
CA CYS A 84 -6.89 31.15 13.21
C CYS A 84 -7.29 30.35 11.98
N HIS A 85 -8.34 29.54 12.09
CA HIS A 85 -8.88 28.83 10.93
C HIS A 85 -9.63 29.80 10.01
N GLY A 86 -9.01 30.17 8.88
CA GLY A 86 -9.53 31.21 7.99
C GLY A 86 -10.94 30.95 7.42
N ALA A 87 -11.39 29.69 7.33
CA ALA A 87 -12.72 29.36 6.81
C ALA A 87 -13.83 29.46 7.87
N SER A 88 -13.58 29.08 9.12
CA SER A 88 -14.60 29.17 10.19
C SER A 88 -14.50 30.45 11.02
N GLY A 89 -13.34 31.10 11.03
CA GLY A 89 -13.04 32.21 11.94
C GLY A 89 -12.86 31.78 13.40
N ALA A 90 -12.70 30.48 13.65
CA ALA A 90 -12.45 29.91 14.97
C ALA A 90 -10.95 29.81 15.24
N CYS A 91 -10.56 29.87 16.51
CA CYS A 91 -9.23 29.50 16.95
C CYS A 91 -9.13 27.97 17.14
N VAL A 92 -8.17 27.34 16.46
CA VAL A 92 -7.96 25.89 16.41
C VAL A 92 -6.50 25.54 16.69
N ALA A 93 -6.15 24.25 16.71
CA ALA A 93 -4.77 23.82 16.97
C ALA A 93 -3.86 23.99 15.75
N CYS A 94 -4.43 23.92 14.55
CA CYS A 94 -3.74 23.93 13.25
C CYS A 94 -4.76 24.17 12.14
N ASP A 95 -4.32 24.62 10.95
CA ASP A 95 -5.21 24.86 9.81
C ASP A 95 -4.78 24.18 8.50
N GLU A 96 -3.72 23.37 8.50
CA GLU A 96 -3.21 22.71 7.31
C GLU A 96 -3.93 21.38 7.00
N ASP A 97 -5.10 21.48 6.39
CA ASP A 97 -5.99 20.36 6.04
C ASP A 97 -5.27 19.08 5.53
N ASP A 98 -5.11 18.09 6.41
CA ASP A 98 -4.54 16.76 6.18
C ASP A 98 -3.11 16.73 5.64
N VAL A 99 -2.34 17.80 5.86
CA VAL A 99 -0.91 17.84 5.48
C VAL A 99 -0.05 18.45 6.58
N GLN A 100 1.21 18.06 6.59
CA GLN A 100 2.26 18.72 7.36
C GLN A 100 2.74 19.94 6.57
N ALA A 101 2.74 21.09 7.21
CA ALA A 101 3.39 22.28 6.68
C ALA A 101 4.91 22.11 6.53
N GLN A 102 5.58 23.09 5.94
CA GLN A 102 7.04 23.06 5.88
C GLN A 102 7.62 23.17 7.30
N PRO A 103 8.40 22.17 7.79
CA PRO A 103 8.90 22.19 9.16
C PRO A 103 9.74 23.43 9.48
N GLY A 104 9.48 24.03 10.64
CA GLY A 104 10.18 25.22 11.13
C GLY A 104 9.83 26.53 10.42
N THR A 105 8.74 26.56 9.65
CA THR A 105 8.14 27.80 9.17
C THR A 105 7.08 28.31 10.14
N ASN A 106 6.56 29.52 9.90
CA ASN A 106 5.47 30.06 10.72
C ASN A 106 4.13 29.36 10.47
N GLU A 107 4.04 28.56 9.41
CA GLU A 107 2.90 27.70 9.08
C GLU A 107 3.08 26.31 9.73
N ASP A 108 4.10 26.06 10.57
CA ASP A 108 4.29 24.74 11.21
C ASP A 108 3.54 24.65 12.53
N ASP A 109 2.22 24.65 12.46
CA ASP A 109 1.34 24.60 13.64
C ASP A 109 1.45 23.26 14.38
N CYS A 110 1.68 22.17 13.63
CA CYS A 110 1.90 20.83 14.14
C CYS A 110 3.40 20.47 14.28
N SER A 111 4.16 21.30 15.00
CA SER A 111 5.63 21.15 15.13
C SER A 111 6.15 19.85 15.80
N ASN A 112 5.30 19.05 16.43
CA ASN A 112 5.73 17.78 17.02
C ASN A 112 5.79 16.68 15.94
N PRO A 113 6.96 16.04 15.70
CA PRO A 113 7.11 15.01 14.66
C PRO A 113 6.14 13.82 14.78
N THR A 114 5.69 13.47 15.99
CA THR A 114 4.73 12.37 16.21
C THR A 114 3.27 12.78 16.05
N SER A 115 3.02 14.07 15.83
CA SER A 115 1.70 14.64 15.60
C SER A 115 1.84 15.81 14.63
N ALA A 116 2.38 15.54 13.44
CA ALA A 116 2.84 16.56 12.50
C ALA A 116 1.79 16.96 11.45
N VAL A 117 0.64 16.29 11.42
CA VAL A 117 -0.40 16.49 10.40
C VAL A 117 -1.62 17.12 11.06
N CYS A 118 -2.18 18.17 10.47
CA CYS A 118 -3.44 18.71 10.95
C CYS A 118 -4.62 17.90 10.41
N ASP A 119 -5.50 17.42 11.28
CA ASP A 119 -6.74 16.77 10.86
C ASP A 119 -7.73 17.81 10.31
N SER A 120 -8.16 17.67 9.05
CA SER A 120 -9.05 18.65 8.39
C SER A 120 -10.45 18.77 8.99
N VAL A 121 -10.88 17.78 9.80
CA VAL A 121 -12.21 17.75 10.40
C VAL A 121 -12.18 18.28 11.83
N THR A 122 -11.23 17.83 12.63
CA THR A 122 -11.14 18.21 14.05
C THR A 122 -10.22 19.40 14.28
N HIS A 123 -9.42 19.80 13.30
CA HIS A 123 -8.38 20.83 13.40
C HIS A 123 -7.45 20.58 14.59
N THR A 124 -7.09 19.31 14.77
CA THR A 124 -6.15 18.85 15.81
C THR A 124 -4.97 18.15 15.17
N CYS A 125 -3.77 18.42 15.70
CA CYS A 125 -2.57 17.73 15.27
C CYS A 125 -2.62 16.22 15.58
N ARG A 126 -2.33 15.39 14.58
CA ARG A 126 -2.31 13.93 14.64
C ARG A 126 -1.06 13.35 13.96
N ALA A 127 -0.79 12.08 14.25
CA ALA A 127 0.24 11.32 13.55
C ALA A 127 -0.10 11.21 12.06
N CYS A 128 0.91 11.07 11.21
CA CYS A 128 0.69 10.78 9.80
C CYS A 128 0.16 9.35 9.62
N ALA A 129 -0.82 9.20 8.74
CA ALA A 129 -1.36 7.94 8.24
C ALA A 129 -0.77 7.59 6.88
N GLU A 130 -0.50 8.58 6.02
CA GLU A 130 -0.01 8.37 4.66
C GLU A 130 1.27 9.16 4.37
N HIS A 131 2.07 8.66 3.41
CA HIS A 131 3.29 9.34 2.98
C HIS A 131 3.03 10.74 2.38
N SER A 132 1.89 10.93 1.70
CA SER A 132 1.46 12.20 1.08
C SER A 132 1.14 13.29 2.08
N GLU A 133 0.84 12.95 3.33
CA GLU A 133 0.55 13.93 4.38
C GLU A 133 1.83 14.59 4.89
N CYS A 134 3.01 13.99 4.70
CA CYS A 134 4.26 14.56 5.19
C CYS A 134 4.91 15.48 4.16
N PHE A 135 5.50 16.59 4.61
CA PHE A 135 6.20 17.52 3.73
C PHE A 135 7.34 16.86 2.94
N SER A 136 8.05 15.92 3.57
CA SER A 136 9.11 15.15 2.91
C SER A 136 8.59 14.09 1.93
N GLY A 137 7.29 13.80 1.94
CA GLY A 137 6.67 12.70 1.22
C GLY A 137 6.90 11.33 1.87
N VAL A 138 7.29 11.27 3.14
CA VAL A 138 7.53 10.00 3.86
C VAL A 138 6.97 10.06 5.28
N CYS A 139 5.93 9.27 5.52
CA CYS A 139 5.45 8.86 6.84
C CYS A 139 6.06 7.51 7.24
N ASP A 140 6.63 7.39 8.44
CA ASP A 140 7.14 6.13 9.00
C ASP A 140 6.62 5.93 10.43
N ALA A 141 5.82 4.88 10.64
CA ALA A 141 5.22 4.55 11.94
C ALA A 141 4.53 5.73 12.66
N GLY A 142 3.80 6.56 11.90
CA GLY A 142 3.09 7.72 12.45
C GLY A 142 3.92 9.01 12.55
N VAL A 143 5.18 8.98 12.13
CA VAL A 143 6.11 10.11 12.21
C VAL A 143 6.47 10.59 10.81
N CYS A 144 6.34 11.89 10.56
CA CYS A 144 6.86 12.49 9.33
C CYS A 144 8.38 12.54 9.35
N VAL A 145 9.01 11.91 8.37
CA VAL A 145 10.47 11.83 8.28
C VAL A 145 11.04 13.17 7.83
N GLU A 146 12.11 13.63 8.46
CA GLU A 146 12.82 14.83 8.00
C GLU A 146 13.37 14.68 6.57
N GLN A 147 13.20 15.70 5.74
CA GLN A 147 13.67 15.69 4.34
C GLN A 147 15.17 15.34 4.20
N ALA A 148 16.02 15.74 5.16
CA ALA A 148 17.45 15.44 5.14
C ALA A 148 17.79 13.93 5.20
N ASN A 149 16.82 13.11 5.65
CA ASN A 149 16.91 11.66 5.75
C ASN A 149 16.28 10.92 4.55
N VAL A 150 15.71 11.65 3.59
CA VAL A 150 15.10 11.11 2.37
C VAL A 150 16.03 11.33 1.17
N ILE A 151 16.20 10.28 0.37
CA ILE A 151 16.89 10.30 -0.93
C ILE A 151 15.82 10.28 -2.00
N TYR A 152 15.67 11.38 -2.74
CA TYR A 152 14.67 11.48 -3.79
C TYR A 152 15.19 10.89 -5.09
N LEU A 153 14.35 10.15 -5.81
CA LEU A 153 14.56 9.82 -7.21
C LEU A 153 13.65 10.65 -8.11
N THR A 154 14.21 11.16 -9.20
CA THR A 154 13.49 11.91 -10.23
C THR A 154 13.84 11.34 -11.59
N PRO A 155 12.84 10.93 -12.40
CA PRO A 155 13.13 10.27 -13.66
C PRO A 155 13.57 11.31 -14.67
N VAL A 156 14.51 10.92 -15.54
CA VAL A 156 14.94 11.74 -16.68
C VAL A 156 14.48 11.05 -17.95
N ALA A 157 13.80 11.80 -18.82
CA ALA A 157 13.36 11.30 -20.12
C ALA A 157 14.54 10.70 -20.90
N GLY A 158 14.42 9.43 -21.29
CA GLY A 158 15.46 8.71 -22.05
C GLY A 158 16.48 7.93 -21.23
N GLY A 159 16.34 7.83 -19.90
CA GLY A 159 17.23 7.01 -19.08
C GLY A 159 18.60 7.65 -18.88
N GLY A 160 18.65 8.70 -18.07
CA GLY A 160 19.90 9.38 -17.72
C GLY A 160 20.77 8.55 -16.77
N THR A 161 22.00 9.02 -16.58
CA THR A 161 22.92 8.52 -15.54
C THR A 161 23.14 9.61 -14.51
N ASP A 162 23.30 9.24 -13.25
CA ASP A 162 23.75 10.17 -12.22
C ASP A 162 25.20 10.62 -12.51
N GLY A 163 25.34 11.85 -13.00
CA GLY A 163 26.61 12.54 -13.17
C GLY A 163 26.76 13.66 -12.15
N GLY A 164 27.92 13.76 -11.49
CA GLY A 164 28.26 14.87 -10.59
C GLY A 164 28.01 14.62 -9.09
N ILE A 165 28.07 15.70 -8.30
CA ILE A 165 27.88 15.70 -6.83
C ILE A 165 26.39 15.92 -6.51
N ASN A 166 25.47 15.21 -7.18
CA ASN A 166 24.08 15.27 -6.79
C ASN A 166 23.91 14.51 -5.46
N ASP A 167 23.48 15.20 -4.41
CA ASP A 167 23.21 14.60 -3.10
C ASP A 167 21.81 13.99 -2.99
N CYS A 168 20.96 14.25 -3.99
CA CYS A 168 19.60 13.73 -4.12
C CYS A 168 18.68 14.12 -2.96
N LEU A 169 18.91 15.30 -2.35
CA LEU A 169 18.16 15.76 -1.16
C LEU A 169 16.95 16.64 -1.47
N THR A 170 16.75 17.02 -2.73
CA THR A 170 15.57 17.79 -3.12
C THR A 170 14.72 17.01 -4.12
N PRO A 171 13.38 17.08 -3.99
CA PRO A 171 12.46 16.45 -4.95
C PRO A 171 12.65 16.90 -6.40
N SER A 172 13.17 18.13 -6.62
CA SER A 172 13.42 18.68 -7.96
C SER A 172 14.74 18.21 -8.59
N THR A 173 15.70 17.78 -7.78
CA THR A 173 17.03 17.36 -8.23
C THR A 173 17.37 15.98 -7.69
N GLY A 174 16.42 15.05 -7.73
CA GLY A 174 16.62 13.68 -7.25
C GLY A 174 17.66 12.90 -8.05
N CYS A 175 18.07 11.76 -7.50
CA CYS A 175 18.85 10.73 -8.18
C CYS A 175 18.08 10.23 -9.41
N VAL A 176 18.79 9.91 -10.48
CA VAL A 176 18.21 9.35 -11.71
C VAL A 176 18.08 7.83 -11.63
N THR A 177 18.95 7.18 -10.85
CA THR A 177 19.10 5.72 -10.82
C THR A 177 19.03 5.18 -9.39
N LEU A 178 18.45 3.99 -9.22
CA LEU A 178 18.34 3.37 -7.89
C LEU A 178 19.72 3.07 -7.30
N HIS A 179 20.65 2.54 -8.09
CA HIS A 179 21.99 2.23 -7.63
C HIS A 179 22.75 3.47 -7.10
N HIS A 180 22.57 4.64 -7.72
CA HIS A 180 23.19 5.86 -7.20
C HIS A 180 22.57 6.26 -5.86
N ALA A 181 21.23 6.17 -5.73
CA ALA A 181 20.53 6.43 -4.48
C ALA A 181 21.01 5.51 -3.34
N ILE A 182 21.22 4.22 -3.63
CA ILE A 182 21.80 3.27 -2.66
C ILE A 182 23.17 3.75 -2.16
N GLY A 183 24.01 4.28 -3.06
CA GLY A 183 25.30 4.87 -2.70
C GLY A 183 25.23 6.12 -1.81
N ARG A 184 24.04 6.69 -1.59
CA ARG A 184 23.79 7.83 -0.70
C ARG A 184 23.23 7.43 0.67
N LEU A 185 22.95 6.15 0.89
CA LEU A 185 22.44 5.66 2.17
C LEU A 185 23.45 5.90 3.30
N THR A 186 22.93 6.30 4.46
CA THR A 186 23.69 6.41 5.71
C THR A 186 22.88 5.78 6.85
N ALA A 187 23.42 5.79 8.07
CA ALA A 187 22.70 5.27 9.24
C ALA A 187 21.38 6.02 9.51
N THR A 188 21.30 7.32 9.17
CA THR A 188 20.09 8.15 9.35
C THR A 188 19.31 8.31 8.06
N ARG A 189 20.01 8.42 6.92
CA ARG A 189 19.44 8.57 5.60
C ARG A 189 19.18 7.21 4.98
N LYS A 190 18.05 6.61 5.34
CA LYS A 190 17.67 5.25 4.92
C LYS A 190 16.45 5.21 3.97
N TYR A 191 15.76 6.33 3.76
CA TYR A 191 14.55 6.35 2.92
C TYR A 191 14.90 6.73 1.50
N ILE A 192 14.40 5.97 0.53
CA ILE A 192 14.54 6.22 -0.90
C ILE A 192 13.13 6.43 -1.45
N LEU A 193 12.80 7.65 -1.85
CA LEU A 193 11.47 8.01 -2.36
C LEU A 193 11.51 8.23 -3.87
N PHE A 194 10.75 7.44 -4.62
CA PHE A 194 10.59 7.64 -6.05
C PHE A 194 9.47 8.64 -6.31
N LYS A 195 9.74 9.62 -7.18
CA LYS A 195 8.67 10.39 -7.80
C LYS A 195 7.86 9.50 -8.74
N ALA A 196 6.53 9.49 -8.58
CA ALA A 196 5.63 8.79 -9.50
C ALA A 196 5.88 9.21 -10.96
N SER A 197 5.94 8.25 -11.87
CA SER A 197 6.35 8.49 -13.25
C SER A 197 6.01 7.32 -14.18
N ALA A 198 5.50 7.65 -15.37
CA ALA A 198 5.36 6.70 -16.48
C ALA A 198 6.70 6.36 -17.16
N THR A 199 7.75 7.16 -16.95
CA THR A 199 9.11 6.83 -17.38
C THR A 199 9.77 5.94 -16.33
N PRO A 200 10.20 4.71 -16.68
CA PRO A 200 10.89 3.83 -15.74
C PRO A 200 12.24 4.38 -15.30
N TYR A 201 12.62 4.04 -14.07
CA TYR A 201 13.91 4.31 -13.49
C TYR A 201 14.88 3.18 -13.81
N PRO A 202 16.08 3.49 -14.35
CA PRO A 202 17.15 2.53 -14.46
C PRO A 202 17.56 1.99 -13.08
N ALA A 203 17.72 0.66 -12.97
CA ALA A 203 18.33 0.07 -11.79
C ALA A 203 19.74 0.65 -11.52
N ARG A 204 20.55 0.80 -12.57
CA ARG A 204 21.85 1.50 -12.56
C ARG A 204 22.03 2.34 -13.82
N ASN A 205 22.56 1.76 -14.88
CA ASN A 205 22.72 2.38 -16.20
C ASN A 205 21.94 1.58 -17.26
N ASN A 206 20.85 0.94 -16.84
CA ASN A 206 20.09 -0.08 -17.56
C ASN A 206 20.85 -1.37 -17.91
N THR A 207 22.15 -1.48 -17.64
CA THR A 207 22.95 -2.69 -17.97
C THR A 207 23.36 -3.51 -16.76
N ASP A 208 23.11 -3.01 -15.55
CA ASP A 208 23.54 -3.62 -14.31
C ASP A 208 22.49 -3.41 -13.21
N ARG A 209 22.65 -4.15 -12.12
CA ARG A 209 21.72 -4.21 -11.00
C ARG A 209 21.83 -3.04 -10.02
N ALA A 210 20.73 -2.80 -9.30
CA ALA A 210 20.75 -2.12 -8.01
C ALA A 210 21.25 -3.12 -6.94
N ASP A 211 22.27 -2.73 -6.15
CA ASP A 211 23.00 -3.65 -5.25
C ASP A 211 22.93 -3.15 -3.82
N PHE A 212 21.98 -3.66 -3.05
CA PHE A 212 21.88 -3.43 -1.61
C PHE A 212 22.80 -4.39 -0.87
N ASN A 213 24.04 -3.98 -0.59
CA ASN A 213 25.04 -4.81 0.06
C ASN A 213 25.38 -4.32 1.47
N GLY A 214 24.85 -5.00 2.49
CA GLY A 214 25.09 -4.66 3.91
C GLY A 214 24.55 -3.29 4.33
N VAL A 215 23.42 -2.88 3.74
CA VAL A 215 22.76 -1.59 4.01
C VAL A 215 21.35 -1.79 4.58
N THR A 216 20.85 -0.78 5.28
CA THR A 216 19.44 -0.68 5.67
C THR A 216 18.76 0.36 4.79
N ALA A 217 17.63 0.00 4.16
CA ALA A 217 16.89 0.91 3.29
C ALA A 217 15.38 0.70 3.38
N HIS A 218 14.62 1.79 3.22
CA HIS A 218 13.19 1.77 3.00
C HIS A 218 12.91 2.47 1.67
N VAL A 219 12.52 1.69 0.66
CA VAL A 219 12.23 2.15 -0.71
C VAL A 219 10.73 2.33 -0.87
N ILE A 220 10.31 3.54 -1.24
CA ILE A 220 8.90 3.90 -1.45
C ILE A 220 8.73 4.33 -2.90
N GLY A 221 7.84 3.67 -3.64
CA GLY A 221 7.75 3.85 -5.09
C GLY A 221 6.37 3.73 -5.72
N TYR A 222 5.34 4.21 -5.04
CA TYR A 222 3.98 4.27 -5.58
C TYR A 222 3.93 4.98 -6.94
N GLY A 223 3.45 4.27 -7.97
CA GLY A 223 3.35 4.79 -9.33
C GLY A 223 4.70 4.96 -10.05
N ALA A 224 5.76 4.33 -9.54
CA ALA A 224 7.07 4.28 -10.18
C ALA A 224 7.42 2.83 -10.60
N GLU A 225 8.20 2.71 -11.67
CA GLU A 225 8.78 1.46 -12.14
C GLU A 225 10.30 1.53 -12.10
N VAL A 226 10.96 0.51 -11.55
CA VAL A 226 12.38 0.25 -11.77
C VAL A 226 12.55 -0.89 -12.76
N ASN A 227 13.42 -0.71 -13.74
CA ASN A 227 13.68 -1.73 -14.75
C ASN A 227 15.16 -1.85 -15.11
N ARG A 228 15.45 -2.85 -15.95
CA ARG A 228 16.76 -3.09 -16.55
C ARG A 228 16.57 -3.42 -18.03
N ASN A 229 17.20 -2.69 -18.93
CA ASN A 229 17.16 -3.04 -20.35
C ASN A 229 18.19 -4.14 -20.64
N GLY A 230 17.71 -5.37 -20.80
CA GLY A 230 18.52 -6.51 -21.24
C GLY A 230 18.70 -7.57 -20.17
N ALA A 231 19.66 -8.46 -20.41
CA ALA A 231 19.82 -9.65 -19.60
C ALA A 231 20.31 -9.36 -18.18
N GLY A 232 19.77 -10.09 -17.20
CA GLY A 232 20.24 -10.11 -15.82
C GLY A 232 19.30 -9.46 -14.81
N LEU A 233 19.66 -9.58 -13.54
CA LEU A 233 18.80 -9.19 -12.42
C LEU A 233 18.59 -7.67 -12.25
N ILE A 234 17.45 -7.23 -11.71
CA ILE A 234 17.18 -5.79 -11.45
C ILE A 234 17.71 -5.39 -10.06
N ILE A 235 17.29 -6.10 -9.01
CA ILE A 235 17.66 -5.80 -7.62
C ILE A 235 18.36 -7.01 -7.00
N GLU A 236 19.53 -6.79 -6.39
CA GLU A 236 20.19 -7.76 -5.50
C GLU A 236 20.26 -7.19 -4.09
N ILE A 237 19.89 -8.00 -3.10
CA ILE A 237 19.92 -7.69 -1.68
C ILE A 237 20.80 -8.74 -0.99
N ARG A 238 21.93 -8.31 -0.45
CA ARG A 238 22.96 -9.23 0.06
C ARG A 238 23.77 -8.65 1.22
N GLY A 239 24.61 -9.52 1.80
CA GLY A 239 25.61 -9.12 2.79
C GLY A 239 25.01 -8.65 4.11
N GLY A 240 23.91 -9.28 4.55
CA GLY A 240 23.18 -8.89 5.74
C GLY A 240 22.37 -7.59 5.59
N ALA A 241 21.99 -7.21 4.36
CA ALA A 241 21.14 -6.05 4.13
C ALA A 241 19.74 -6.25 4.72
N ASN A 242 19.09 -5.15 5.10
CA ASN A 242 17.72 -5.11 5.59
C ASN A 242 16.92 -4.07 4.79
N VAL A 243 16.10 -4.55 3.86
CA VAL A 243 15.44 -3.69 2.87
C VAL A 243 13.92 -3.86 2.97
N THR A 244 13.22 -2.74 3.06
CA THR A 244 11.77 -2.67 2.85
C THR A 244 11.50 -2.01 1.50
N ILE A 245 10.62 -2.59 0.68
CA ILE A 245 10.19 -2.04 -0.61
C ILE A 245 8.67 -1.94 -0.60
N GLU A 246 8.16 -0.74 -0.82
CA GLU A 246 6.74 -0.41 -0.76
C GLU A 246 6.26 0.28 -2.05
N GLY A 247 5.16 -0.20 -2.63
CA GLY A 247 4.47 0.47 -3.74
C GLY A 247 5.18 0.43 -5.10
N LEU A 248 6.40 -0.13 -5.17
CA LEU A 248 7.26 -0.09 -6.35
C LEU A 248 6.88 -1.17 -7.39
N THR A 249 6.95 -0.81 -8.67
CA THR A 249 6.93 -1.81 -9.77
C THR A 249 8.37 -2.21 -10.15
N ILE A 250 8.67 -3.50 -10.19
CA ILE A 250 9.95 -4.08 -10.60
C ILE A 250 9.69 -4.92 -11.85
N ALA A 251 10.24 -4.51 -13.00
CA ALA A 251 9.86 -5.15 -14.26
C ALA A 251 10.95 -5.21 -15.34
N ASN A 252 10.69 -6.07 -16.33
CA ASN A 252 11.42 -6.17 -17.59
C ASN A 252 12.87 -6.66 -17.47
N ALA A 253 13.22 -7.47 -16.46
CA ALA A 253 14.52 -8.13 -16.41
C ALA A 253 14.62 -9.15 -17.55
N GLY A 254 15.43 -8.92 -18.58
CA GLY A 254 15.47 -9.79 -19.75
C GLY A 254 16.21 -11.12 -19.53
N GLY A 255 15.90 -12.11 -20.37
CA GLY A 255 16.67 -13.36 -20.50
C GLY A 255 16.58 -14.31 -19.30
N THR A 256 17.23 -15.47 -19.40
CA THR A 256 17.16 -16.54 -18.39
C THR A 256 17.86 -16.22 -17.07
N SER A 257 18.66 -15.15 -17.01
CA SER A 257 19.22 -14.59 -15.77
C SER A 257 18.46 -13.35 -15.29
N GLY A 258 17.35 -13.00 -15.95
CA GLY A 258 16.50 -11.87 -15.67
C GLY A 258 15.61 -12.11 -14.45
N THR A 259 16.19 -12.28 -13.27
CA THR A 259 15.43 -12.34 -12.01
C THR A 259 15.08 -10.91 -11.57
N GLY A 260 13.82 -10.63 -11.22
CA GLY A 260 13.41 -9.31 -10.75
C GLY A 260 14.18 -8.91 -9.49
N ILE A 261 14.06 -9.73 -8.44
CA ILE A 261 14.67 -9.51 -7.13
C ILE A 261 15.41 -10.77 -6.68
N LEU A 262 16.69 -10.65 -6.33
CA LEU A 262 17.50 -11.71 -5.71
C LEU A 262 17.87 -11.33 -4.27
N VAL A 263 17.56 -12.19 -3.30
CA VAL A 263 17.89 -12.01 -1.88
C VAL A 263 18.84 -13.11 -1.42
N VAL A 264 19.98 -12.72 -0.84
CA VAL A 264 21.05 -13.64 -0.41
C VAL A 264 21.56 -13.27 0.97
N ASP A 265 21.33 -14.13 1.98
CA ASP A 265 21.78 -13.90 3.37
C ASP A 265 21.39 -12.50 3.87
N SER A 266 20.12 -12.14 3.68
CA SER A 266 19.58 -10.79 3.95
C SER A 266 18.09 -10.83 4.25
N ARG A 267 17.52 -9.68 4.64
CA ARG A 267 16.08 -9.51 4.87
C ARG A 267 15.45 -8.61 3.81
N LEU A 268 14.32 -9.06 3.28
CA LEU A 268 13.43 -8.27 2.42
C LEU A 268 12.01 -8.26 2.99
N GLU A 269 11.46 -7.07 3.12
CA GLU A 269 10.03 -6.83 3.30
C GLU A 269 9.48 -6.16 2.04
N LEU A 270 8.52 -6.79 1.37
CA LEU A 270 7.95 -6.35 0.10
C LEU A 270 6.44 -6.17 0.29
N ARG A 271 5.94 -4.93 0.18
CA ARG A 271 4.54 -4.60 0.41
C ARG A 271 3.95 -3.77 -0.72
N LYS A 272 2.71 -4.06 -1.13
CA LYS A 272 2.00 -3.26 -2.16
C LYS A 272 2.79 -3.11 -3.46
N ALA A 273 3.68 -4.06 -3.76
CA ALA A 273 4.59 -3.99 -4.88
C ALA A 273 4.06 -4.80 -6.08
N THR A 274 4.56 -4.49 -7.27
CA THR A 274 4.28 -5.28 -8.47
C THR A 274 5.59 -5.80 -9.06
N VAL A 275 5.74 -7.10 -9.22
CA VAL A 275 6.91 -7.74 -9.84
C VAL A 275 6.47 -8.46 -11.11
N ARG A 276 6.87 -7.94 -12.28
CA ARG A 276 6.33 -8.44 -13.55
C ARG A 276 7.28 -8.49 -14.73
N ASP A 277 6.92 -9.30 -15.72
CA ASP A 277 7.57 -9.35 -17.04
C ASP A 277 9.09 -9.61 -16.95
N ASN A 278 9.51 -10.43 -16.00
CA ASN A 278 10.92 -10.83 -15.83
C ASN A 278 11.16 -12.17 -16.53
N GLY A 279 12.30 -12.33 -17.22
CA GLY A 279 12.64 -13.50 -18.03
C GLY A 279 13.07 -14.74 -17.22
N ASN A 280 13.24 -14.58 -15.90
CA ASN A 280 13.41 -15.69 -14.96
C ASN A 280 12.37 -15.55 -13.83
N PHE A 281 12.77 -15.77 -12.56
CA PHE A 281 11.86 -15.58 -11.43
C PHE A 281 11.54 -14.10 -11.18
N GLY A 282 10.32 -13.81 -10.74
CA GLY A 282 10.00 -12.50 -10.19
C GLY A 282 10.85 -12.20 -8.95
N LEU A 283 10.88 -13.14 -8.00
CA LEU A 283 11.70 -13.07 -6.80
C LEU A 283 12.34 -14.42 -6.48
N GLU A 284 13.64 -14.41 -6.15
CA GLU A 284 14.38 -15.56 -5.68
C GLU A 284 15.09 -15.22 -4.36
N ALA A 285 14.91 -16.05 -3.33
CA ALA A 285 15.59 -15.89 -2.04
C ALA A 285 16.28 -17.17 -1.60
N ILE A 286 17.55 -17.03 -1.25
CA ILE A 286 18.46 -18.14 -0.97
C ILE A 286 19.33 -17.86 0.27
N SER A 287 20.06 -18.87 0.72
CA SER A 287 21.15 -18.72 1.70
C SER A 287 20.73 -18.14 3.05
N ASN A 288 19.71 -18.72 3.71
CA ASN A 288 19.21 -18.29 5.02
C ASN A 288 18.67 -16.86 5.06
N SER A 289 18.08 -16.39 3.95
CA SER A 289 17.40 -15.10 3.92
C SER A 289 16.13 -15.10 4.78
N SER A 290 15.56 -13.91 4.98
CA SER A 290 14.25 -13.70 5.58
C SER A 290 13.37 -12.88 4.66
N LEU A 291 12.18 -13.38 4.33
CA LEU A 291 11.22 -12.72 3.47
C LEU A 291 9.93 -12.42 4.23
N HIS A 292 9.40 -11.22 4.02
CA HIS A 292 8.02 -10.86 4.32
C HIS A 292 7.41 -10.23 3.08
N ILE A 293 6.40 -10.87 2.48
CA ILE A 293 5.75 -10.42 1.24
C ILE A 293 4.26 -10.29 1.52
N SER A 294 3.74 -9.07 1.36
CA SER A 294 2.31 -8.80 1.56
C SER A 294 1.73 -7.88 0.51
N GLN A 295 0.42 -8.04 0.23
CA GLN A 295 -0.36 -7.14 -0.63
C GLN A 295 0.29 -6.91 -2.01
N SER A 296 1.07 -7.87 -2.51
CA SER A 296 1.90 -7.70 -3.71
C SER A 296 1.40 -8.55 -4.87
N ARG A 297 1.76 -8.12 -6.09
CA ARG A 297 1.36 -8.77 -7.34
C ARG A 297 2.59 -9.32 -8.06
N PHE A 298 2.59 -10.60 -8.40
CA PHE A 298 3.61 -11.25 -9.21
C PHE A 298 2.99 -11.76 -10.49
N THR A 299 3.37 -11.18 -11.64
CA THR A 299 2.74 -11.51 -12.92
C THR A 299 3.68 -11.65 -14.10
N ASN A 300 3.38 -12.55 -15.04
CA ASN A 300 4.12 -12.68 -16.31
C ASN A 300 5.65 -12.87 -16.15
N ASN A 301 6.11 -13.50 -15.07
CA ASN A 301 7.52 -13.82 -14.90
C ASN A 301 7.80 -15.20 -15.54
N GLU A 302 8.58 -15.25 -16.62
CA GLU A 302 8.75 -16.42 -17.50
C GLU A 302 9.36 -17.64 -16.78
N GLY A 303 10.27 -17.43 -15.83
CA GLY A 303 10.89 -18.51 -15.06
C GLY A 303 10.07 -18.99 -13.87
N GLY A 304 9.05 -18.22 -13.48
CA GLY A 304 8.15 -18.46 -12.36
C GLY A 304 7.99 -17.23 -11.46
N ALA A 305 7.05 -17.26 -10.51
CA ALA A 305 6.80 -16.08 -9.68
C ALA A 305 7.82 -15.92 -8.54
N ILE A 306 7.84 -16.88 -7.62
CA ILE A 306 8.59 -16.79 -6.36
C ILE A 306 9.32 -18.11 -6.12
N ARG A 307 10.62 -18.04 -5.84
CA ARG A 307 11.41 -19.17 -5.38
C ARG A 307 12.06 -18.88 -4.03
N VAL A 308 11.85 -19.80 -3.11
CA VAL A 308 12.43 -19.77 -1.77
C VAL A 308 13.26 -21.03 -1.57
N ASP A 309 14.54 -20.87 -1.25
CA ASP A 309 15.47 -21.95 -0.91
C ASP A 309 16.17 -21.66 0.41
N SER A 310 16.00 -22.56 1.38
CA SER A 310 16.67 -22.50 2.69
C SER A 310 16.49 -21.14 3.37
N THR A 311 15.28 -20.58 3.30
CA THR A 311 14.95 -19.19 3.66
C THR A 311 13.67 -19.17 4.50
N GLN A 312 13.61 -18.32 5.54
CA GLN A 312 12.37 -18.09 6.29
C GLN A 312 11.45 -17.16 5.53
N PHE A 313 10.14 -17.43 5.49
CA PHE A 313 9.19 -16.58 4.77
C PHE A 313 7.85 -16.41 5.45
N VAL A 314 7.26 -15.22 5.23
CA VAL A 314 5.83 -14.93 5.42
C VAL A 314 5.33 -14.38 4.09
N ILE A 315 4.44 -15.09 3.42
CA ILE A 315 3.88 -14.71 2.12
C ILE A 315 2.35 -14.69 2.27
N VAL A 316 1.77 -13.50 2.33
CA VAL A 316 0.34 -13.32 2.65
C VAL A 316 -0.35 -12.28 1.79
N ASN A 317 -1.64 -12.44 1.49
CA ASN A 317 -2.43 -11.43 0.76
C ASN A 317 -1.81 -11.04 -0.60
N ASN A 318 -1.27 -12.01 -1.36
CA ASN A 318 -0.65 -11.73 -2.66
C ASN A 318 -1.42 -12.32 -3.83
N ILE A 319 -1.38 -11.64 -4.97
CA ILE A 319 -1.81 -12.20 -6.25
C ILE A 319 -0.58 -12.69 -7.02
N ILE A 320 -0.59 -13.97 -7.40
CA ILE A 320 0.51 -14.66 -8.06
C ILE A 320 -0.05 -15.31 -9.32
N ALA A 321 -0.01 -14.58 -10.44
CA ALA A 321 -0.75 -15.01 -11.63
C ALA A 321 -0.05 -14.86 -12.97
N GLY A 322 -0.30 -15.78 -13.90
CA GLY A 322 0.24 -15.67 -15.27
C GLY A 322 1.76 -15.89 -15.36
N ASN A 323 2.38 -16.56 -14.39
CA ASN A 323 3.82 -16.78 -14.34
C ASN A 323 4.21 -18.15 -14.91
N GLY A 324 5.45 -18.25 -15.38
CA GLY A 324 6.04 -19.46 -15.96
C GLY A 324 5.78 -19.65 -17.45
N ASP A 325 6.37 -20.70 -18.02
CA ASP A 325 6.25 -21.10 -19.42
C ASP A 325 6.14 -22.63 -19.54
N VAL A 326 5.19 -23.08 -20.36
CA VAL A 326 4.88 -24.52 -20.54
C VAL A 326 5.99 -25.34 -21.18
N ASN A 327 7.02 -24.70 -21.73
CA ASN A 327 8.14 -25.37 -22.39
C ASN A 327 9.39 -25.36 -21.52
N ASN A 328 9.58 -24.32 -20.70
CA ASN A 328 10.87 -24.02 -20.09
C ASN A 328 10.85 -23.90 -18.55
N SER A 329 9.76 -23.46 -17.91
CA SER A 329 9.81 -23.18 -16.47
C SER A 329 9.71 -24.46 -15.63
N THR A 330 10.53 -24.52 -14.57
CA THR A 330 10.49 -25.63 -13.61
C THR A 330 9.40 -25.47 -12.57
N VAL A 331 8.93 -24.24 -12.34
CA VAL A 331 7.81 -23.89 -11.48
C VAL A 331 7.10 -22.67 -12.08
N GLY A 332 5.77 -22.65 -12.10
CA GLY A 332 4.99 -21.51 -12.58
C GLY A 332 4.78 -20.45 -11.51
N GLY A 333 4.05 -20.79 -10.46
CA GLY A 333 3.78 -19.90 -9.35
C GLY A 333 4.93 -19.90 -8.34
N VAL A 334 4.81 -20.70 -7.29
CA VAL A 334 5.65 -20.59 -6.08
C VAL A 334 6.39 -21.90 -5.80
N SER A 335 7.70 -21.80 -5.58
CA SER A 335 8.55 -22.90 -5.10
C SER A 335 8.98 -22.65 -3.67
N LEU A 336 8.55 -23.50 -2.73
CA LEU A 336 8.80 -23.38 -1.30
C LEU A 336 9.71 -24.52 -0.81
N TYR A 337 11.02 -24.26 -0.80
CA TYR A 337 12.03 -25.15 -0.26
C TYR A 337 12.62 -24.54 1.02
N SER A 338 12.01 -24.82 2.18
CA SER A 338 12.51 -24.30 3.46
C SER A 338 12.19 -25.24 4.61
N LEU A 339 13.11 -25.37 5.56
CA LEU A 339 12.95 -26.20 6.76
C LEU A 339 12.67 -25.37 8.01
N ALA A 340 12.45 -24.05 7.88
CA ALA A 340 12.17 -23.18 9.01
C ALA A 340 10.78 -23.45 9.60
N ALA A 341 10.68 -23.45 10.93
CA ALA A 341 9.47 -23.88 11.67
C ALA A 341 8.31 -22.86 11.63
N ASN A 342 8.55 -21.63 11.19
CA ASN A 342 7.61 -20.50 11.27
C ASN A 342 7.32 -19.90 9.89
N ASN A 343 7.33 -20.72 8.85
CA ASN A 343 6.98 -20.27 7.51
C ASN A 343 5.46 -20.13 7.37
N VAL A 344 5.01 -19.05 6.71
CA VAL A 344 3.59 -18.74 6.53
C VAL A 344 3.31 -18.55 5.04
N PHE A 345 2.32 -19.28 4.52
CA PHE A 345 1.78 -19.13 3.16
C PHE A 345 0.25 -19.12 3.23
N GLU A 346 -0.34 -17.93 3.32
CA GLU A 346 -1.76 -17.77 3.64
C GLU A 346 -2.43 -16.66 2.85
N PHE A 347 -3.73 -16.78 2.55
CA PHE A 347 -4.47 -15.74 1.85
C PHE A 347 -3.81 -15.31 0.53
N ASN A 348 -3.23 -16.22 -0.23
CA ASN A 348 -2.71 -15.91 -1.56
C ASN A 348 -3.67 -16.41 -2.63
N THR A 349 -3.78 -15.66 -3.73
CA THR A 349 -4.43 -16.10 -4.96
C THR A 349 -3.35 -16.46 -5.99
N VAL A 350 -3.17 -17.75 -6.23
CA VAL A 350 -2.20 -18.33 -7.17
C VAL A 350 -2.98 -18.83 -8.38
N ALA A 351 -2.89 -18.13 -9.52
CA ALA A 351 -3.81 -18.37 -10.64
C ALA A 351 -3.13 -18.35 -12.02
N ALA A 352 -3.61 -19.16 -12.97
CA ALA A 352 -3.21 -19.04 -14.38
C ALA A 352 -1.69 -19.12 -14.64
N ASN A 353 -0.96 -19.85 -13.80
CA ASN A 353 0.47 -20.05 -13.96
C ASN A 353 0.74 -21.27 -14.88
N ALA A 354 1.97 -21.41 -15.36
CA ALA A 354 2.37 -22.46 -16.30
C ALA A 354 3.73 -23.08 -15.91
N ALA A 355 3.90 -24.37 -16.16
CA ALA A 355 5.17 -25.05 -15.98
C ALA A 355 5.39 -26.14 -17.01
N ALA A 356 6.65 -26.47 -17.26
CA ALA A 356 7.01 -27.49 -18.24
C ALA A 356 6.74 -28.92 -17.75
N GLY A 357 6.12 -29.74 -18.60
CA GLY A 357 5.95 -31.18 -18.34
C GLY A 357 5.15 -31.48 -17.07
N THR A 358 5.72 -32.27 -16.16
CA THR A 358 5.06 -32.68 -14.89
C THR A 358 5.44 -31.78 -13.71
N ASN A 359 5.94 -30.59 -13.98
CA ASN A 359 6.30 -29.63 -12.94
C ASN A 359 5.05 -28.98 -12.33
N SER A 360 5.23 -28.34 -11.17
CA SER A 360 4.14 -27.61 -10.52
C SER A 360 3.96 -26.26 -11.17
N ASP A 361 2.76 -25.99 -11.64
CA ASP A 361 2.42 -24.68 -12.18
C ASP A 361 1.85 -23.75 -11.12
N GLY A 362 1.21 -24.24 -10.06
CA GLY A 362 0.76 -23.43 -8.93
C GLY A 362 1.79 -23.34 -7.79
N VAL A 363 1.77 -24.30 -6.87
CA VAL A 363 2.62 -24.31 -5.67
C VAL A 363 3.40 -25.63 -5.58
N ASP A 364 4.72 -25.55 -5.44
CA ASP A 364 5.60 -26.69 -5.17
C ASP A 364 6.20 -26.56 -3.77
N CYS A 365 5.81 -27.44 -2.85
CA CYS A 365 6.34 -27.47 -1.49
C CYS A 365 7.22 -28.68 -1.28
N THR A 366 8.54 -28.52 -1.25
CA THR A 366 9.41 -29.69 -1.00
C THR A 366 9.42 -30.08 0.47
N SER A 367 9.27 -29.13 1.37
CA SER A 367 9.23 -29.36 2.82
C SER A 367 7.79 -29.39 3.34
N PRO A 368 7.51 -30.10 4.45
CA PRO A 368 6.22 -30.02 5.12
C PRO A 368 5.91 -28.58 5.55
N LEU A 369 4.77 -28.07 5.08
CA LEU A 369 4.25 -26.74 5.39
C LEU A 369 2.73 -26.82 5.49
N VAL A 370 2.15 -26.13 6.47
CA VAL A 370 0.71 -25.90 6.48
C VAL A 370 0.43 -24.63 5.69
N ALA A 371 -0.18 -24.76 4.52
CA ALA A 371 -0.61 -23.64 3.70
C ALA A 371 -2.13 -23.49 3.85
N ARG A 372 -2.63 -22.33 4.26
CA ARG A 372 -4.07 -22.19 4.53
C ARG A 372 -4.72 -20.97 3.89
N ASN A 373 -6.03 -21.03 3.70
CA ASN A 373 -6.85 -19.93 3.18
C ASN A 373 -6.37 -19.39 1.82
N ASN A 374 -5.79 -20.24 0.95
CA ASN A 374 -5.33 -19.84 -0.37
C ASN A 374 -6.36 -20.17 -1.47
N ILE A 375 -6.27 -19.49 -2.61
CA ILE A 375 -6.90 -19.90 -3.88
C ILE A 375 -5.79 -20.35 -4.83
N ILE A 376 -5.87 -21.57 -5.37
CA ILE A 376 -4.86 -22.16 -6.28
C ILE A 376 -5.53 -22.78 -7.51
N VAL A 377 -5.52 -22.09 -8.65
CA VAL A 377 -6.45 -22.39 -9.76
C VAL A 377 -5.93 -22.08 -11.16
N GLY A 378 -6.50 -22.75 -12.16
CA GLY A 378 -6.48 -22.29 -13.55
C GLY A 378 -5.14 -22.42 -14.26
N SER A 379 -4.28 -23.33 -13.83
CA SER A 379 -2.96 -23.47 -14.41
C SER A 379 -2.94 -24.20 -15.75
N ALA A 380 -2.00 -23.83 -16.62
CA ALA A 380 -1.84 -24.41 -17.95
C ALA A 380 -0.59 -25.31 -17.99
N GLY A 381 -0.78 -26.63 -17.94
CA GLY A 381 0.23 -27.60 -18.36
C GLY A 381 0.77 -28.56 -17.29
N GLY A 382 0.64 -28.26 -16.00
CA GLY A 382 1.18 -29.05 -14.89
C GLY A 382 0.15 -29.46 -13.84
N THR A 383 0.65 -29.88 -12.67
CA THR A 383 -0.16 -30.08 -11.45
C THR A 383 -0.21 -28.77 -10.66
N HIS A 384 -1.39 -28.35 -10.19
CA HIS A 384 -1.55 -27.08 -9.46
C HIS A 384 -0.81 -27.09 -8.13
N VAL A 385 -0.78 -28.25 -7.50
CA VAL A 385 -0.07 -28.44 -6.23
C VAL A 385 0.84 -29.66 -6.31
N ARG A 386 2.07 -29.51 -5.81
CA ARG A 386 3.05 -30.58 -5.72
C ARG A 386 3.75 -30.57 -4.37
N GLY A 387 4.18 -31.77 -3.95
CA GLY A 387 5.05 -31.95 -2.80
C GLY A 387 4.30 -32.17 -1.48
N ASN A 388 4.84 -31.63 -0.39
CA ASN A 388 4.52 -31.97 0.99
C ASN A 388 3.71 -30.89 1.73
N CYS A 389 3.08 -29.97 1.01
CA CYS A 389 2.16 -29.01 1.63
C CYS A 389 0.90 -29.72 2.14
N ASN A 390 0.51 -29.41 3.37
CA ASN A 390 -0.77 -29.77 3.96
C ASN A 390 -1.70 -28.56 3.86
N TYR A 391 -2.70 -28.64 2.98
CA TYR A 391 -3.56 -27.49 2.70
C TYR A 391 -4.75 -27.44 3.66
N VAL A 392 -5.08 -26.26 4.16
CA VAL A 392 -6.23 -26.07 5.06
C VAL A 392 -7.13 -24.95 4.55
N ASN A 393 -8.44 -25.18 4.44
CA ASN A 393 -9.42 -24.21 3.93
C ASN A 393 -8.97 -23.52 2.63
N THR A 394 -8.32 -24.27 1.75
CA THR A 394 -7.81 -23.79 0.47
C THR A 394 -8.77 -24.16 -0.65
N LEU A 395 -9.01 -23.23 -1.57
CA LEU A 395 -9.77 -23.44 -2.79
C LEU A 395 -8.82 -23.88 -3.90
N PHE A 396 -9.08 -25.00 -4.57
CA PHE A 396 -8.23 -25.49 -5.66
C PHE A 396 -9.01 -26.00 -6.86
N GLY A 397 -8.40 -25.99 -8.05
CA GLY A 397 -9.05 -26.59 -9.20
C GLY A 397 -8.30 -26.45 -10.53
N PRO A 398 -8.43 -27.44 -11.45
CA PRO A 398 -9.28 -28.64 -11.35
C PRO A 398 -8.67 -29.88 -10.65
N ASP A 399 -7.56 -29.75 -9.92
CA ASP A 399 -6.93 -30.90 -9.24
C ASP A 399 -7.90 -31.61 -8.28
N ASN A 400 -7.91 -32.95 -8.30
CA ASN A 400 -8.68 -33.76 -7.37
C ASN A 400 -7.76 -34.34 -6.28
N GLY A 401 -8.22 -34.32 -5.02
CA GLY A 401 -7.57 -35.07 -3.94
C GLY A 401 -6.36 -34.39 -3.29
N VAL A 402 -6.34 -33.05 -3.23
CA VAL A 402 -5.31 -32.31 -2.48
C VAL A 402 -5.40 -32.66 -0.99
N ALA A 403 -4.27 -33.01 -0.39
CA ALA A 403 -4.19 -33.39 1.01
C ALA A 403 -4.54 -32.23 1.96
N GLY A 404 -5.18 -32.57 3.07
CA GLY A 404 -5.48 -31.67 4.18
C GLY A 404 -6.96 -31.57 4.52
N THR A 405 -7.39 -30.46 5.12
CA THR A 405 -8.71 -30.34 5.78
C THR A 405 -9.45 -29.09 5.32
N GLY A 406 -10.77 -29.19 5.12
CA GLY A 406 -11.62 -28.03 4.80
C GLY A 406 -11.40 -27.46 3.39
N ASN A 407 -10.57 -28.12 2.58
CA ASN A 407 -10.31 -27.65 1.23
C ASN A 407 -11.51 -27.90 0.29
N MET A 408 -11.65 -27.05 -0.72
CA MET A 408 -12.77 -27.06 -1.67
C MET A 408 -12.26 -27.13 -3.11
N THR A 409 -13.00 -27.83 -3.97
CA THR A 409 -12.73 -27.90 -5.40
C THR A 409 -13.56 -26.86 -6.16
N VAL A 410 -12.94 -26.22 -7.15
CA VAL A 410 -13.62 -25.38 -8.13
C VAL A 410 -13.33 -25.85 -9.54
N SER A 411 -14.33 -25.80 -10.41
CA SER A 411 -14.18 -26.24 -11.80
C SER A 411 -13.71 -25.13 -12.74
N ASP A 412 -13.95 -23.86 -12.40
CA ASP A 412 -13.67 -22.72 -13.27
C ASP A 412 -13.50 -21.41 -12.48
N LEU A 413 -12.41 -20.69 -12.77
CA LEU A 413 -12.08 -19.36 -12.22
C LEU A 413 -13.19 -18.34 -12.48
N ALA A 414 -13.79 -18.37 -13.68
CA ALA A 414 -14.77 -17.37 -14.11
C ALA A 414 -16.07 -17.40 -13.30
N THR A 415 -16.28 -18.45 -12.49
CA THR A 415 -17.50 -18.60 -11.71
C THR A 415 -17.49 -17.87 -10.38
N PHE A 416 -16.33 -17.42 -9.90
CA PHE A 416 -16.21 -16.83 -8.56
C PHE A 416 -15.23 -15.66 -8.44
N MET A 417 -14.52 -15.33 -9.52
CA MET A 417 -13.47 -14.31 -9.52
C MET A 417 -13.47 -13.49 -10.82
N PHE A 418 -13.19 -12.20 -10.71
CA PHE A 418 -13.01 -11.33 -11.87
C PHE A 418 -11.65 -11.62 -12.52
N ALA A 419 -11.65 -12.08 -13.77
CA ALA A 419 -10.44 -12.53 -14.46
C ALA A 419 -9.40 -11.41 -14.70
N ALA A 420 -9.80 -10.14 -14.62
CA ALA A 420 -8.92 -9.01 -14.90
C ALA A 420 -7.98 -8.68 -13.72
N ASP A 421 -8.46 -8.83 -12.48
CA ASP A 421 -7.79 -8.32 -11.28
C ASP A 421 -7.81 -9.29 -10.10
N PHE A 422 -8.45 -10.45 -10.26
CA PHE A 422 -8.54 -11.53 -9.30
C PHE A 422 -9.32 -11.20 -8.00
N HIS A 423 -10.16 -10.17 -8.00
CA HIS A 423 -11.11 -9.95 -6.88
C HIS A 423 -12.22 -11.01 -6.90
N ILE A 424 -12.66 -11.41 -5.73
CA ILE A 424 -13.76 -12.37 -5.55
C ILE A 424 -15.11 -11.64 -5.57
N GLY A 425 -16.10 -12.23 -6.22
CA GLY A 425 -17.45 -11.65 -6.28
C GLY A 425 -18.30 -11.98 -5.04
N ALA A 426 -19.32 -11.18 -4.74
CA ALA A 426 -20.26 -11.37 -3.63
C ALA A 426 -21.01 -12.73 -3.59
N GLY A 427 -20.96 -13.54 -4.66
CA GLY A 427 -21.50 -14.90 -4.73
C GLY A 427 -20.44 -16.00 -4.78
N SER A 428 -19.18 -15.65 -4.53
CA SER A 428 -18.04 -16.54 -4.63
C SER A 428 -18.14 -17.68 -3.62
N VAL A 429 -17.70 -18.87 -4.05
CA VAL A 429 -17.54 -20.01 -3.12
C VAL A 429 -16.39 -19.81 -2.14
N ALA A 430 -15.52 -18.83 -2.37
CA ALA A 430 -14.47 -18.42 -1.44
C ALA A 430 -15.02 -17.61 -0.25
N ALA A 431 -16.23 -17.05 -0.40
CA ALA A 431 -16.79 -16.10 0.56
C ALA A 431 -17.12 -16.75 1.91
N GLY A 432 -16.57 -16.19 2.99
CA GLY A 432 -16.74 -16.64 4.38
C GLY A 432 -16.24 -18.05 4.65
N LYS A 433 -15.21 -18.51 3.91
CA LYS A 433 -14.67 -19.88 4.03
C LYS A 433 -13.29 -19.96 4.65
N ALA A 434 -12.63 -18.85 4.92
CA ALA A 434 -11.32 -18.90 5.55
C ALA A 434 -11.43 -19.28 7.02
N ASP A 435 -10.40 -19.95 7.53
CA ASP A 435 -10.19 -20.05 8.96
C ASP A 435 -9.54 -18.77 9.48
N SER A 436 -10.34 -18.00 10.22
CA SER A 436 -9.93 -16.74 10.84
C SER A 436 -9.25 -16.92 12.21
N THR A 437 -8.95 -18.14 12.64
CA THR A 437 -8.30 -18.37 13.93
C THR A 437 -6.82 -18.01 13.86
N GLY A 438 -6.36 -17.19 14.81
CA GLY A 438 -4.95 -16.80 14.89
C GLY A 438 -4.46 -16.00 13.68
N LEU A 439 -5.31 -15.16 13.09
CA LEU A 439 -4.86 -14.17 12.10
C LEU A 439 -3.79 -13.27 12.73
N ALA A 440 -2.67 -13.11 12.03
CA ALA A 440 -1.61 -12.19 12.41
C ALA A 440 -1.92 -10.80 11.85
N GLU A 441 -1.25 -9.76 12.37
CA GLU A 441 -1.42 -8.37 11.88
C GLU A 441 -1.25 -8.25 10.36
N ALA A 442 -0.24 -8.94 9.80
CA ALA A 442 0.02 -8.96 8.36
C ALA A 442 -1.10 -9.57 7.50
N THR A 443 -2.00 -10.35 8.10
CA THR A 443 -3.16 -10.93 7.39
C THR A 443 -4.43 -10.09 7.52
N LEU A 444 -4.42 -9.03 8.33
CA LEU A 444 -5.63 -8.25 8.63
C LEU A 444 -6.05 -7.30 7.52
N VAL A 445 -5.16 -7.04 6.55
CA VAL A 445 -5.43 -6.14 5.43
C VAL A 445 -5.15 -6.91 4.15
N ASP A 446 -6.14 -7.01 3.28
CA ASP A 446 -6.11 -7.80 2.05
C ASP A 446 -5.33 -7.10 0.90
N ILE A 447 -5.53 -7.51 -0.35
CA ILE A 447 -4.74 -7.02 -1.49
C ILE A 447 -4.94 -5.54 -1.85
N ASP A 448 -6.08 -4.94 -1.55
CA ASP A 448 -6.41 -3.56 -1.93
C ASP A 448 -6.63 -2.63 -0.73
N GLY A 449 -6.66 -3.17 0.48
CA GLY A 449 -6.64 -2.37 1.71
C GLY A 449 -7.82 -2.65 2.64
N ASP A 450 -8.72 -3.53 2.25
CA ASP A 450 -9.90 -3.88 3.04
C ASP A 450 -9.51 -4.72 4.26
N ALA A 451 -10.17 -4.38 5.37
CA ALA A 451 -9.89 -4.97 6.66
C ALA A 451 -10.61 -6.31 6.81
N ARG A 452 -9.85 -7.37 7.09
CA ARG A 452 -10.42 -8.67 7.50
C ARG A 452 -10.81 -8.60 8.97
N THR A 453 -12.04 -8.99 9.28
CA THR A 453 -12.53 -9.01 10.67
C THR A 453 -11.98 -10.24 11.43
N PRO A 454 -11.11 -10.07 12.44
CA PRO A 454 -10.56 -11.21 13.19
C PRO A 454 -11.68 -11.97 13.92
N ASN A 455 -11.69 -13.29 13.81
CA ASN A 455 -12.75 -14.15 14.36
C ASN A 455 -14.16 -13.85 13.81
N GLY A 456 -14.26 -13.11 12.71
CA GLY A 456 -15.50 -12.97 11.96
C GLY A 456 -15.88 -14.27 11.29
N SER A 457 -17.18 -14.55 11.18
CA SER A 457 -17.69 -15.72 10.46
C SER A 457 -17.63 -15.58 8.93
N THR A 458 -16.99 -14.51 8.43
CA THR A 458 -17.09 -14.04 7.05
C THR A 458 -15.74 -13.81 6.38
N VAL A 459 -14.62 -14.22 6.97
CA VAL A 459 -13.32 -14.02 6.31
C VAL A 459 -13.23 -14.88 5.05
N ASP A 460 -12.80 -14.26 3.96
CA ASP A 460 -12.76 -14.87 2.63
C ASP A 460 -11.44 -15.59 2.36
N VAL A 461 -11.49 -16.65 1.55
CA VAL A 461 -10.29 -17.37 1.10
C VAL A 461 -9.63 -16.60 -0.05
N GLY A 462 -8.30 -16.52 -0.07
CA GLY A 462 -7.54 -15.86 -1.14
C GLY A 462 -7.02 -14.48 -0.75
N ALA A 463 -6.47 -13.74 -1.72
CA ALA A 463 -5.82 -12.45 -1.47
C ALA A 463 -6.77 -11.28 -1.17
N ASP A 464 -8.05 -11.46 -1.46
CA ASP A 464 -9.09 -10.44 -1.47
C ASP A 464 -10.14 -10.73 -0.39
N GLU A 465 -10.76 -9.70 0.15
CA GLU A 465 -11.92 -9.73 1.06
C GLU A 465 -13.07 -8.95 0.41
N ILE A 466 -14.28 -9.50 0.44
CA ILE A 466 -15.45 -8.78 -0.05
C ILE A 466 -15.83 -7.69 0.99
N PRO A 467 -15.97 -6.42 0.59
CA PRO A 467 -16.28 -5.30 1.49
C PRO A 467 -17.59 -5.42 2.28
#